data_AF-A0A9P3F4W3-F1
#
_entry.id   AF-A0A9P3F4W3-F1
#
_cell.length_a   1.000
_cell.length_b   1.000
_cell.length_c   1.000
_cell.angle_alpha   90.00
_cell.angle_beta   90.00
_cell.angle_gamma   90.00
#
_symmetry.space_group_name_H-M   'P 1'
#
loop_
_entity.id
_entity.type
_entity.pdbx_description
1 polymer ?
#
loop_
_entity_poly.entity_id
_entity_poly.type
_entity_poly.pdbx_seq_one_letter_code
_entity_poly.pdbx_strand_id
1 'polypeptide(L)'
;MMTTMLAMAEWCSYTVGPTSQPKALRVSSPVPDTEQKSTYTLSVPLKWGIPTAICITVLHWLISEMVFLARIDVYDVNSDGSGTPTSVTDIFYSPLAMIIAVSLGSAMVAILIVIGIFKKYPESMSLSGCCSASIAAACQPCRVHGNGIGNQEFPEDLVYKKIQWGVVESPEENMPLGIGHATFAAQDVSPLVEGKLYA
;
A
#
# COMPACT_ATOMS: atom_id res chain seq x y z
N MET A 1 5.57 -1.03 4.43
CA MET A 1 4.47 -1.32 5.37
C MET A 1 3.29 -0.38 5.19
N MET A 2 3.49 0.93 5.26
CA MET A 2 2.38 1.89 5.14
C MET A 2 1.70 1.88 3.77
N THR A 3 2.48 1.83 2.68
CA THR A 3 1.99 1.73 1.30
C THR A 3 1.13 0.48 1.08
N THR A 4 1.63 -0.68 1.51
CA THR A 4 0.92 -1.96 1.42
C THR A 4 -0.36 -1.94 2.26
N MET A 5 -0.32 -1.39 3.49
CA MET A 5 -1.51 -1.26 4.32
C MET A 5 -2.60 -0.38 3.70
N LEU A 6 -2.21 0.69 2.99
CA LEU A 6 -3.15 1.58 2.31
C LEU A 6 -3.67 0.98 1.02
N ALA A 7 -2.83 0.29 0.25
CA ALA A 7 -3.24 -0.48 -0.92
C ALA A 7 -4.24 -1.58 -0.53
N MET A 8 -3.99 -2.30 0.57
CA MET A 8 -4.95 -3.27 1.10
C MET A 8 -6.25 -2.62 1.58
N ALA A 9 -6.16 -1.45 2.22
CA ALA A 9 -7.37 -0.74 2.65
C ALA A 9 -8.23 -0.31 1.45
N GLU A 10 -7.58 0.10 0.36
CA GLU A 10 -8.26 0.41 -0.89
C GLU A 10 -8.82 -0.85 -1.57
N TRP A 11 -8.06 -1.94 -1.63
CA TRP A 11 -8.51 -3.22 -2.16
C TRP A 11 -9.75 -3.73 -1.43
N CYS A 12 -9.70 -3.78 -0.10
CA CYS A 12 -10.83 -4.14 0.74
C CYS A 12 -12.02 -3.17 0.62
N SER A 13 -11.81 -1.92 0.20
CA SER A 13 -12.93 -0.98 0.00
C SER A 13 -13.83 -1.34 -1.18
N TYR A 14 -13.39 -2.24 -2.06
CA TYR A 14 -14.22 -2.75 -3.16
C TYR A 14 -15.11 -3.93 -2.75
N THR A 15 -14.89 -4.58 -1.61
CA THR A 15 -15.76 -5.68 -1.17
C THR A 15 -17.17 -5.20 -0.96
N VAL A 16 -18.16 -6.00 -1.34
CA VAL A 16 -19.53 -5.79 -0.88
C VAL A 16 -19.62 -5.98 0.65
N GLY A 17 -20.40 -5.13 1.30
CA GLY A 17 -20.57 -5.13 2.75
C GLY A 17 -21.60 -4.08 3.19
N PRO A 18 -22.03 -4.09 4.46
CA PRO A 18 -23.12 -3.26 4.96
C PRO A 18 -22.88 -1.75 4.84
N THR A 19 -21.61 -1.32 4.76
CA THR A 19 -21.21 0.08 4.60
C THR A 19 -20.51 0.36 3.26
N SER A 20 -20.41 -0.64 2.38
CA SER A 20 -19.64 -0.53 1.15
C SER A 20 -20.51 -0.06 -0.01
N GLN A 21 -20.03 0.93 -0.76
CA GLN A 21 -20.69 1.42 -1.95
C GLN A 21 -19.89 1.08 -3.21
N PRO A 22 -20.55 0.93 -4.37
CA PRO A 22 -19.88 0.76 -5.65
C PRO A 22 -18.83 1.86 -5.86
N LYS A 23 -17.62 1.44 -6.17
CA LYS A 23 -16.48 2.34 -6.33
C LYS A 23 -15.94 2.24 -7.75
N ALA A 24 -15.61 3.39 -8.32
CA ALA A 24 -14.98 3.45 -9.63
C ALA A 24 -13.53 2.95 -9.59
N LEU A 25 -13.07 2.41 -10.71
CA LEU A 25 -11.67 2.07 -10.91
C LEU A 25 -10.82 3.35 -10.97
N ARG A 26 -9.62 3.26 -10.39
CA ARG A 26 -8.60 4.29 -10.48
C ARG A 26 -7.61 3.93 -11.57
N VAL A 27 -7.51 4.77 -12.59
CA VAL A 27 -6.66 4.54 -13.76
C VAL A 27 -5.74 5.74 -13.99
N SER A 28 -4.60 5.52 -14.64
CA SER A 28 -3.64 6.60 -14.92
C SER A 28 -4.15 7.62 -15.94
N SER A 29 -4.98 7.16 -16.89
CA SER A 29 -5.58 8.00 -17.92
C SER A 29 -7.07 7.63 -18.02
N PRO A 30 -7.96 8.38 -17.34
CA PRO A 30 -9.39 8.10 -17.40
C PRO A 30 -9.96 8.52 -18.75
N VAL A 31 -10.89 7.71 -19.27
CA VAL A 31 -11.65 8.07 -20.46
C VAL A 31 -12.63 9.20 -20.12
N PRO A 32 -12.71 10.28 -20.93
CA PRO A 32 -13.69 11.35 -20.73
C PRO A 32 -15.12 10.81 -20.62
N ASP A 33 -15.96 11.45 -19.79
CA ASP A 33 -17.37 11.11 -19.59
C ASP A 33 -17.65 9.70 -19.00
N THR A 34 -16.67 9.11 -18.31
CA THR A 34 -16.82 7.84 -17.59
C THR A 34 -16.73 8.03 -16.07
N GLU A 35 -17.19 7.04 -15.28
CA GLU A 35 -17.10 7.11 -13.82
C GLU A 35 -15.67 6.87 -13.30
N GLN A 36 -14.71 6.54 -14.17
CA GLN A 36 -13.32 6.29 -13.83
C GLN A 36 -12.67 7.49 -13.14
N LYS A 37 -11.82 7.22 -12.15
CA LYS A 37 -11.09 8.26 -11.44
C LYS A 37 -9.63 8.22 -11.84
N SER A 38 -9.04 9.39 -12.04
CA SER A 38 -7.60 9.48 -12.19
C SER A 38 -6.91 9.05 -10.89
N THR A 39 -5.84 8.28 -11.01
CA THR A 39 -4.94 7.95 -9.90
C THR A 39 -4.24 9.21 -9.40
N TYR A 40 -3.94 9.26 -8.10
CA TYR A 40 -3.09 10.32 -7.54
C TYR A 40 -1.69 10.24 -8.15
N THR A 41 -1.08 11.39 -8.43
CA THR A 41 0.31 11.46 -8.91
C THR A 41 1.31 10.80 -7.95
N LEU A 42 0.98 10.68 -6.66
CA LEU A 42 1.61 9.79 -5.69
C LEU A 42 0.67 8.65 -5.31
N SER A 43 1.13 7.40 -5.34
CA SER A 43 0.36 6.18 -4.97
C SER A 43 -0.17 6.16 -3.52
N VAL A 44 0.08 7.19 -2.72
CA VAL A 44 -0.32 7.31 -1.31
C VAL A 44 -1.12 8.59 -1.13
N PRO A 45 -2.26 8.56 -0.39
CA PRO A 45 -2.98 9.77 -0.04
C PRO A 45 -2.06 10.78 0.63
N LEU A 46 -2.10 12.03 0.17
CA LEU A 46 -1.16 13.08 0.60
C LEU A 46 -1.14 13.30 2.13
N LYS A 47 -2.28 13.06 2.79
CA LYS A 47 -2.43 13.10 4.27
C LYS A 47 -1.46 12.18 5.01
N TRP A 48 -1.13 11.05 4.39
CA TRP A 48 -0.26 10.00 4.91
C TRP A 48 1.16 10.10 4.31
N GLY A 49 1.25 10.55 3.05
CA GLY A 49 2.52 10.74 2.35
C GLY A 49 3.36 11.88 2.91
N ILE A 50 2.76 13.06 3.17
CA ILE A 50 3.50 14.25 3.66
C ILE A 50 4.21 13.98 4.99
N PRO A 51 3.53 13.51 6.06
CA PRO A 51 4.20 13.29 7.35
C PRO A 51 5.36 12.29 7.23
N THR A 52 5.15 11.22 6.47
CA THR A 52 6.16 10.19 6.24
C THR A 52 7.38 10.76 5.50
N ALA A 53 7.16 11.57 4.48
CA ALA A 53 8.23 12.23 3.73
C ALA A 53 9.02 13.19 4.62
N ILE A 54 8.35 13.99 5.45
CA ILE A 54 9.01 14.88 6.42
C ILE A 54 9.88 14.07 7.37
N CYS A 55 9.34 12.99 7.96
CA CYS A 55 10.12 12.14 8.87
C CYS A 55 11.35 11.53 8.18
N ILE A 56 11.23 11.06 6.93
CA ILE A 56 12.36 10.52 6.17
C ILE A 56 13.41 11.62 5.92
N THR A 57 13.00 12.82 5.51
CA THR A 57 13.92 13.94 5.29
C THR A 57 14.65 14.32 6.58
N VAL A 58 13.95 14.40 7.71
CA VAL A 58 14.55 14.69 9.01
C VAL A 58 15.52 13.59 9.43
N LEU A 59 15.14 12.33 9.26
CA LEU A 59 16.00 11.20 9.61
C LEU A 59 17.25 11.19 8.71
N HIS A 60 17.10 11.47 7.42
CA HIS A 60 18.22 11.59 6.49
C HIS A 60 19.16 12.73 6.87
N TRP A 61 18.61 13.90 7.24
CA TRP A 61 19.41 15.01 7.76
C TRP A 61 20.15 14.61 9.04
N LEU A 62 19.49 14.00 10.00
CA LEU A 62 20.12 13.54 11.25
C LEU A 62 21.26 12.53 11.00
N ILE A 63 21.15 11.69 9.98
CA ILE A 63 22.24 10.78 9.58
C ILE A 63 23.45 11.58 9.09
N SER A 64 23.25 12.64 8.30
CA SER A 64 24.35 13.51 7.85
C SER A 64 25.04 14.21 9.02
N GLU A 65 24.31 14.55 10.09
CA GLU A 65 24.88 15.14 11.32
C GLU A 65 25.49 14.09 12.26
N MET A 66 25.21 12.80 12.05
CA MET A 66 25.73 11.71 12.87
C MET A 66 27.20 11.45 12.60
N VAL A 67 27.65 11.60 11.35
CA VAL A 67 29.02 11.29 10.92
C VAL A 67 29.65 12.56 10.34
N PHE A 68 30.65 13.10 11.01
CA PHE A 68 31.37 14.28 10.53
C PHE A 68 32.88 14.02 10.51
N LEU A 69 33.53 14.55 9.47
CA LEU A 69 34.98 14.47 9.33
C LEU A 69 35.58 15.72 9.97
N ALA A 70 36.42 15.54 10.99
CA ALA A 70 37.10 16.65 11.64
C ALA A 70 38.61 16.48 11.53
N ARG A 71 39.29 17.62 11.32
CA ARG A 71 40.73 17.73 11.31
C ARG A 71 41.15 18.43 12.60
N ILE A 72 42.00 17.78 13.38
CA ILE A 72 42.57 18.33 14.60
C ILE A 72 44.01 18.72 14.28
N ASP A 73 44.27 20.02 14.30
CA ASP A 73 45.63 20.56 14.16
C ASP A 73 46.22 20.72 15.57
N VAL A 74 47.25 19.92 15.88
CA VAL A 74 47.92 19.95 17.19
C VAL A 74 49.12 20.89 17.09
N TYR A 75 49.13 21.93 17.94
CA TYR A 75 50.22 22.89 18.07
C TYR A 75 51.03 22.59 19.34
N ASP A 76 52.35 22.44 19.21
CA ASP A 76 53.25 22.28 20.36
C ASP A 76 53.45 23.65 21.05
N VAL A 77 53.25 23.68 22.37
CA VAL A 77 53.35 24.88 23.21
C VAL A 77 54.80 25.39 23.31
N ASN A 78 55.79 24.54 23.04
CA ASN A 78 57.22 24.90 23.09
C ASN A 78 57.82 25.25 21.72
N SER A 79 57.05 25.14 20.64
CA SER A 79 57.46 25.50 19.29
C SER A 79 57.23 26.99 19.04
N ASP A 80 58.22 27.69 18.50
CA ASP A 80 58.23 29.14 18.20
C ASP A 80 57.30 29.52 17.01
N GLY A 81 56.16 28.86 16.87
CA GLY A 81 55.18 29.08 15.79
C GLY A 81 55.65 28.73 14.37
N SER A 82 56.89 28.26 14.20
CA SER A 82 57.55 28.05 12.89
C SER A 82 57.50 26.60 12.37
N GLY A 83 56.99 25.65 13.16
CA GLY A 83 56.82 24.25 12.75
C GLY A 83 55.50 23.98 12.02
N THR A 84 55.50 23.05 11.07
CA THR A 84 54.27 22.54 10.45
C THR A 84 53.43 21.81 11.50
N PRO A 85 52.14 22.16 11.73
CA PRO A 85 51.32 21.48 12.71
C PRO A 85 51.12 20.02 12.31
N THR A 86 51.20 19.10 13.28
CA THR A 86 50.79 17.71 13.08
C THR A 86 49.27 17.67 13.04
N SER A 87 48.71 17.39 11.87
CA SER A 87 47.26 17.30 11.68
C SER A 87 46.79 15.86 11.66
N VAL A 88 45.81 15.53 12.50
CA VAL A 88 45.10 14.25 12.47
C VAL A 88 43.72 14.49 11.88
N THR A 89 43.37 13.74 10.83
CA THR A 89 42.03 13.77 10.21
C THR A 89 41.36 12.45 10.49
N ASP A 90 40.29 12.47 11.27
CA ASP A 90 39.53 11.28 11.64
C ASP A 90 38.02 11.49 11.45
N ILE A 91 37.30 10.38 11.45
CA ILE A 91 35.83 10.36 11.43
C ILE A 91 35.34 10.44 12.87
N PHE A 92 34.52 11.45 13.15
CA PHE A 92 33.88 11.64 14.43
C PHE A 92 32.39 11.34 14.31
N TYR A 93 31.82 10.90 15.42
CA TYR A 93 30.40 10.61 15.55
C TYR A 93 29.76 11.59 16.52
N SER A 94 28.56 12.08 16.23
CA SER A 94 27.75 12.86 17.16
C SER A 94 26.84 11.93 17.97
N PRO A 95 27.11 11.69 19.27
CA PRO A 95 26.27 10.80 20.08
C PRO A 95 24.85 11.32 20.24
N LEU A 96 24.69 12.65 20.24
CA LEU A 96 23.39 13.31 20.35
C LEU A 96 22.54 13.06 19.09
N ALA A 97 23.11 13.25 17.89
CA ALA A 97 22.41 12.96 16.64
C ALA A 97 22.03 11.47 16.54
N MET A 98 22.91 10.57 17.00
CA MET A 98 22.65 9.13 17.04
C MET A 98 21.46 8.78 17.93
N ILE A 99 21.38 9.32 19.15
CA ILE A 99 20.25 9.06 20.07
C ILE A 99 18.94 9.56 19.47
N ILE A 100 18.94 10.76 18.87
CA ILE A 100 17.74 11.35 18.25
C ILE A 100 17.30 10.53 17.03
N ALA A 101 18.22 10.13 16.16
CA ALA A 101 17.91 9.33 14.98
C ALA A 101 17.31 7.96 15.35
N VAL A 102 17.91 7.25 16.33
CA VAL A 102 17.42 5.94 16.79
C VAL A 102 16.05 6.05 17.48
N SER A 103 15.86 7.05 18.33
CA SER A 103 14.57 7.28 18.99
C SER A 103 13.46 7.64 17.99
N LEU A 104 13.74 8.50 17.01
CA LEU A 104 12.78 8.83 15.96
C LEU A 104 12.46 7.62 15.07
N GLY A 105 13.48 6.89 14.61
CA GLY A 105 13.29 5.71 13.77
C GLY A 105 12.51 4.60 14.48
N SER A 106 12.80 4.34 15.75
CA SER A 106 12.06 3.37 16.55
C SER A 106 10.60 3.81 16.79
N ALA A 107 10.36 5.08 17.08
CA ALA A 107 9.00 5.62 17.20
C ALA A 107 8.19 5.45 15.90
N MET A 108 8.79 5.71 14.73
CA MET A 108 8.13 5.50 13.44
C MET A 108 7.72 4.04 13.23
N VAL A 109 8.62 3.08 13.52
CA VAL A 109 8.31 1.64 13.42
C VAL A 109 7.22 1.24 14.40
N ALA A 110 7.29 1.70 15.65
CA ALA A 110 6.27 1.43 16.67
C ALA A 110 4.89 1.91 16.24
N ILE A 111 4.78 3.14 15.71
CA ILE A 111 3.51 3.69 15.18
C ILE A 111 2.96 2.81 14.05
N LEU A 112 3.81 2.36 13.12
CA LEU A 112 3.38 1.49 12.03
C LEU A 112 2.88 0.13 12.52
N ILE A 113 3.54 -0.45 13.53
CA ILE A 113 3.10 -1.70 14.15
C ILE A 113 1.76 -1.51 14.85
N VAL A 114 1.60 -0.44 15.62
CA VAL A 114 0.34 -0.09 16.28
C VAL A 114 -0.77 0.04 15.25
N ILE A 115 -0.57 0.81 14.18
CA ILE A 115 -1.56 0.92 13.09
C ILE A 115 -1.86 -0.45 12.48
N GLY A 116 -0.85 -1.29 12.24
CA GLY A 116 -1.02 -2.62 11.68
C GLY A 116 -1.84 -3.56 12.57
N ILE A 117 -1.68 -3.47 13.90
CA ILE A 117 -2.42 -4.29 14.86
C ILE A 117 -3.87 -3.80 15.01
N PHE A 118 -4.08 -2.49 15.11
CA PHE A 118 -5.42 -1.93 15.34
C PHE A 118 -6.28 -1.84 14.08
N LYS A 119 -5.66 -1.72 12.90
CA LYS A 119 -6.38 -1.62 11.63
C LYS A 119 -6.76 -3.01 11.11
N LYS A 120 -7.93 -3.48 11.52
CA LYS A 120 -8.54 -4.69 10.96
C LYS A 120 -9.10 -4.41 9.56
N TYR A 121 -8.80 -5.30 8.62
CA TYR A 121 -9.41 -5.32 7.29
C TYR A 121 -10.70 -6.15 7.34
N PRO A 122 -11.72 -5.84 6.52
CA PRO A 122 -12.90 -6.68 6.41
C PRO A 122 -12.52 -8.07 5.90
N GLU A 123 -13.08 -9.10 6.53
CA GLU A 123 -12.77 -10.52 6.29
C GLU A 123 -13.28 -11.04 4.93
N SER A 124 -14.09 -10.24 4.22
CA SER A 124 -14.72 -10.65 2.98
C SER A 124 -13.77 -10.72 1.79
N MET A 125 -12.75 -9.86 1.70
CA MET A 125 -11.79 -9.88 0.59
C MET A 125 -10.67 -10.87 0.86
N SER A 126 -10.25 -11.62 -0.17
CA SER A 126 -8.95 -12.29 -0.12
C SER A 126 -7.84 -11.24 0.07
N LEU A 127 -6.96 -11.50 1.04
CA LEU A 127 -5.81 -10.63 1.32
C LEU A 127 -4.77 -10.82 0.19
N SER A 128 -5.07 -10.23 -0.96
CA SER A 128 -4.15 -10.18 -2.10
C SER A 128 -2.93 -9.37 -1.67
N GLY A 129 -1.78 -10.01 -1.43
CA GLY A 129 -0.54 -9.36 -0.99
C GLY A 129 0.09 -8.42 -2.04
N CYS A 130 -0.72 -7.63 -2.74
CA CYS A 130 -0.39 -6.83 -3.90
C CYS A 130 0.27 -7.63 -5.04
N CYS A 131 0.02 -8.94 -5.13
CA CYS A 131 0.53 -9.75 -6.23
C CYS A 131 -0.47 -9.74 -7.40
N SER A 132 0.04 -9.57 -8.62
CA SER A 132 -0.78 -9.56 -9.84
C SER A 132 -1.57 -10.85 -10.02
N ALA A 133 -1.00 -11.99 -9.63
CA ALA A 133 -1.67 -13.29 -9.69
C ALA A 133 -2.95 -13.35 -8.83
N SER A 134 -2.93 -12.79 -7.61
CA SER A 134 -4.12 -12.78 -6.76
C SER A 134 -5.16 -11.78 -7.23
N ILE A 135 -4.73 -10.64 -7.79
CA ILE A 135 -5.64 -9.69 -8.44
C ILE A 135 -6.29 -10.35 -9.67
N ALA A 136 -5.52 -11.05 -10.50
CA ALA A 136 -6.03 -11.75 -11.67
C ALA A 136 -7.04 -12.84 -11.30
N ALA A 137 -6.79 -13.58 -10.21
CA ALA A 137 -7.76 -14.56 -9.69
C ALA A 137 -9.08 -13.90 -9.26
N ALA A 138 -9.02 -12.74 -8.59
CA ALA A 138 -10.22 -11.98 -8.22
C ALA A 138 -10.95 -11.35 -9.41
N CYS A 139 -10.27 -11.20 -10.56
CA CYS A 139 -10.78 -10.62 -11.79
C CYS A 139 -11.05 -11.69 -12.86
N GLN A 140 -11.58 -12.86 -12.49
CA GLN A 140 -11.99 -13.86 -13.47
C GLN A 140 -13.45 -13.64 -13.91
N PRO A 141 -13.73 -13.58 -15.22
CA PRO A 141 -15.09 -13.38 -15.71
C PRO A 141 -15.97 -14.58 -15.33
N CYS A 142 -17.21 -14.31 -14.92
CA CYS A 142 -18.17 -15.38 -14.68
C CYS A 142 -18.55 -16.04 -16.02
N ARG A 143 -18.72 -17.37 -16.03
CA ARG A 143 -18.92 -18.16 -17.26
C ARG A 143 -20.32 -18.05 -17.85
N VAL A 144 -21.25 -17.29 -17.26
CA VAL A 144 -22.69 -17.39 -17.60
C VAL A 144 -23.30 -16.03 -17.87
N HIS A 145 -22.84 -15.35 -18.91
CA HIS A 145 -23.67 -14.36 -19.60
C HIS A 145 -23.95 -14.86 -21.03
N GLY A 146 -24.96 -15.71 -21.16
CA GLY A 146 -25.49 -16.17 -22.45
C GLY A 146 -25.79 -17.67 -22.51
N ASN A 147 -27.08 -18.00 -22.51
CA ASN A 147 -27.76 -19.17 -23.10
C ASN A 147 -26.88 -20.37 -23.56
N GLY A 148 -26.08 -20.94 -22.67
CA GLY A 148 -25.25 -22.13 -22.95
C GLY A 148 -24.03 -21.91 -23.85
N ILE A 149 -23.69 -20.67 -24.23
CA ILE A 149 -22.44 -20.30 -24.89
C ILE A 149 -21.86 -19.13 -24.11
N GLY A 150 -21.32 -19.46 -22.94
CA GLY A 150 -20.72 -18.47 -22.03
C GLY A 150 -19.40 -17.95 -22.57
N ASN A 151 -19.40 -16.74 -23.12
CA ASN A 151 -18.16 -16.05 -23.45
C ASN A 151 -17.44 -15.73 -22.13
N GLN A 152 -16.16 -16.09 -22.03
CA GLN A 152 -15.28 -15.81 -20.88
C GLN A 152 -14.81 -14.35 -20.90
N GLU A 153 -15.70 -13.40 -21.10
CA GLU A 153 -15.34 -11.99 -21.25
C GLU A 153 -16.18 -11.11 -20.32
N PHE A 154 -15.52 -10.11 -19.76
CA PHE A 154 -16.22 -9.06 -19.04
C PHE A 154 -17.01 -8.19 -20.02
N PRO A 155 -18.19 -7.68 -19.62
CA PRO A 155 -18.88 -6.69 -20.43
C PRO A 155 -17.96 -5.47 -20.64
N GLU A 156 -17.84 -4.99 -21.88
CA GLU A 156 -16.93 -3.89 -22.25
C GLU A 156 -17.18 -2.61 -21.41
N ASP A 157 -18.44 -2.39 -21.04
CA ASP A 157 -18.86 -1.24 -20.23
C ASP A 157 -18.45 -1.32 -18.75
N LEU A 158 -18.04 -2.48 -18.25
CA LEU A 158 -17.79 -2.71 -16.83
C LEU A 158 -16.65 -1.83 -16.31
N VAL A 159 -15.63 -1.61 -17.15
CA VAL A 159 -14.43 -0.84 -16.82
C VAL A 159 -14.77 0.64 -16.59
N TYR A 160 -15.89 1.12 -17.15
CA TYR A 160 -16.33 2.51 -17.06
C TYR A 160 -17.34 2.78 -15.94
N LYS A 161 -17.81 1.72 -15.27
CA LYS A 161 -18.84 1.81 -14.22
C LYS A 161 -18.22 1.66 -12.82
N LYS A 162 -19.01 1.98 -11.80
CA LYS A 162 -18.67 1.66 -10.41
C LYS A 162 -18.89 0.18 -10.17
N ILE A 163 -17.93 -0.47 -9.52
CA ILE A 163 -17.93 -1.91 -9.30
C ILE A 163 -17.79 -2.26 -7.82
N GLN A 164 -18.23 -3.45 -7.47
CA GLN A 164 -17.98 -4.09 -6.19
C GLN A 164 -17.49 -5.53 -6.44
N TRP A 165 -16.74 -6.07 -5.49
CA TRP A 165 -16.28 -7.44 -5.50
C TRP A 165 -17.09 -8.28 -4.52
N GLY A 166 -17.51 -9.46 -4.96
CA GLY A 166 -18.25 -10.43 -4.16
C GLY A 166 -18.90 -11.48 -5.04
N VAL A 167 -19.91 -12.15 -4.52
CA VAL A 167 -20.54 -13.30 -5.16
C VAL A 167 -21.60 -12.82 -6.16
N VAL A 168 -21.38 -13.12 -7.44
CA VAL A 168 -22.28 -12.73 -8.55
C VAL A 168 -23.38 -13.78 -8.78
N GLU A 169 -23.11 -15.04 -8.43
CA GLU A 169 -24.07 -16.13 -8.50
C GLU A 169 -24.20 -16.78 -7.12
N SER A 170 -25.39 -16.70 -6.53
CA SER A 170 -25.75 -17.63 -5.47
C SER A 170 -25.75 -19.02 -6.11
N PRO A 171 -25.09 -20.04 -5.52
CA PRO A 171 -25.08 -21.38 -6.09
C PRO A 171 -26.53 -21.82 -6.27
N GLU A 172 -27.01 -21.86 -7.51
CA GLU A 172 -28.24 -22.58 -7.81
C GLU A 172 -28.03 -24.01 -7.35
N GLU A 173 -29.05 -24.58 -6.69
CA GLU A 173 -29.05 -25.96 -6.17
C GLU A 173 -28.69 -27.04 -7.21
N ASN A 174 -28.58 -26.67 -8.50
CA ASN A 174 -28.32 -27.55 -9.63
C ASN A 174 -26.89 -27.50 -10.20
N MET A 175 -25.94 -26.77 -9.61
CA MET A 175 -24.54 -26.79 -10.08
C MET A 175 -23.76 -27.97 -9.45
N PRO A 176 -23.10 -28.85 -10.23
CA PRO A 176 -22.56 -30.15 -9.77
C PRO A 176 -21.44 -30.11 -8.71
N LEU A 177 -20.95 -28.94 -8.31
CA LEU A 177 -19.89 -28.79 -7.29
C LEU A 177 -20.23 -27.85 -6.12
N GLY A 178 -21.34 -27.10 -6.14
CA GLY A 178 -21.70 -26.16 -5.06
C GLY A 178 -20.68 -25.03 -4.81
N ILE A 179 -19.74 -24.79 -5.73
CA ILE A 179 -18.74 -23.72 -5.66
C ILE A 179 -19.35 -22.46 -6.27
N GLY A 180 -19.42 -21.36 -5.52
CA GLY A 180 -19.86 -20.06 -6.04
C GLY A 180 -18.73 -19.34 -6.80
N HIS A 181 -19.06 -18.34 -7.62
CA HIS A 181 -18.05 -17.53 -8.33
C HIS A 181 -17.99 -16.12 -7.73
N ALA A 182 -16.81 -15.67 -7.31
CA ALA A 182 -16.60 -14.35 -6.72
C ALA A 182 -15.75 -13.46 -7.63
N THR A 183 -16.37 -12.42 -8.19
CA THR A 183 -15.72 -11.53 -9.16
C THR A 183 -16.20 -10.09 -9.04
N PHE A 184 -15.57 -9.18 -9.77
CA PHE A 184 -16.00 -7.79 -9.86
C PHE A 184 -17.23 -7.66 -10.76
N ALA A 185 -18.28 -7.01 -10.27
CA ALA A 185 -19.47 -6.68 -11.04
C ALA A 185 -20.05 -5.31 -10.66
N ALA A 186 -20.85 -4.72 -11.55
CA ALA A 186 -21.50 -3.43 -11.34
C ALA A 186 -22.92 -3.53 -10.75
N GLN A 187 -23.55 -4.71 -10.80
CA GLN A 187 -24.92 -4.95 -10.33
C GLN A 187 -24.98 -6.22 -9.47
N ASP A 188 -25.89 -6.23 -8.49
CA ASP A 188 -26.32 -7.36 -7.63
C ASP A 188 -25.20 -8.30 -7.14
N VAL A 189 -24.22 -7.73 -6.43
CA VAL A 189 -23.16 -8.48 -5.77
C VAL A 189 -23.59 -8.81 -4.33
N SER A 190 -23.43 -10.07 -3.92
CA SER A 190 -23.76 -10.53 -2.55
C SER A 190 -22.49 -10.83 -1.73
N PRO A 191 -22.51 -10.63 -0.40
CA PRO A 191 -21.36 -10.92 0.45
C PRO A 191 -21.06 -12.42 0.50
N LEU A 192 -19.79 -12.75 0.74
CA LEU A 192 -19.36 -14.13 0.91
C LEU A 192 -20.04 -14.74 2.15
N VAL A 193 -20.47 -15.99 2.01
CA VAL A 193 -21.07 -16.77 3.08
C VAL A 193 -20.00 -17.67 3.68
N GLU A 194 -19.84 -17.60 5.00
CA GLU A 194 -18.88 -18.42 5.73
C GLU A 194 -19.16 -19.91 5.53
N GLY A 195 -18.13 -20.70 5.23
CA GLY A 195 -18.24 -22.15 5.01
C GLY A 195 -18.55 -22.58 3.57
N LYS A 196 -18.73 -21.65 2.63
CA LYS A 196 -18.86 -21.96 1.19
C LYS A 196 -17.53 -21.75 0.46
N LEU A 197 -17.30 -22.58 -0.57
CA LEU A 197 -16.13 -22.45 -1.45
C LEU A 197 -16.46 -21.55 -2.63
N TYR A 198 -15.52 -20.68 -2.96
CA TYR A 198 -15.63 -19.74 -4.07
C TYR A 198 -14.43 -19.89 -5.00
N ALA A 199 -14.70 -19.83 -6.30
CA ALA A 199 -13.69 -19.69 -7.35
C ALA A 199 -13.54 -18.23 -7.78
#